data_AF-A0AAW1V1S0-F1
#
_entry.id   AF-A0AAW1V1S0-F1
#
_cell.length_a   1.000
_cell.length_b   1.000
_cell.length_c   1.000
_cell.angle_alpha   90.00
_cell.angle_beta   90.00
_cell.angle_gamma   90.00
#
_symmetry.space_group_name_H-M   'P 1'
#
loop_
_entity.id
_entity.type
_entity.pdbx_description
1 polymer ?
#
loop_
_entity_poly.entity_id
_entity_poly.type
_entity_poly.pdbx_seq_one_letter_code
_entity_poly.pdbx_strand_id
1 'polypeptide(L)'
;MRDNKDQKIKYLRDRLDVLLILSRYQKKFVNEYKKAKREYDVAIIKSKQDHYAEMIKQSSNQSKTVWKIVKNLRDQSSDKKSVTLPSGNIQNIVNKLNTLFVDASSKLTKKITKNKMWHQYEKS
;
A
#
# COMPACT_ATOMS: atom_id res chain seq x y z
N MET A 1 0.67 5.02 -22.27
CA MET A 1 -0.47 4.76 -21.35
C MET A 1 -0.38 5.54 -20.02
N ARG A 2 0.80 5.98 -19.55
CA ARG A 2 0.92 6.87 -18.36
C ARG A 2 0.31 8.26 -18.61
N ASP A 3 0.49 8.81 -19.81
CA ASP A 3 0.07 10.18 -20.16
C ASP A 3 -1.43 10.44 -19.97
N ASN A 4 -2.28 9.44 -20.24
CA ASN A 4 -3.73 9.57 -20.10
C ASN A 4 -4.18 9.59 -18.62
N LYS A 5 -3.49 8.85 -17.73
CA LYS A 5 -3.80 8.86 -16.29
C LYS A 5 -3.41 10.20 -15.67
N ASP A 6 -2.26 10.73 -16.05
CA ASP A 6 -1.76 12.01 -15.55
C ASP A 6 -2.62 13.18 -16.06
N GLN A 7 -3.06 13.13 -17.32
CA GLN A 7 -4.03 14.07 -17.88
C GLN A 7 -5.38 14.05 -17.14
N LYS A 8 -5.89 12.86 -16.80
CA LYS A 8 -7.14 12.72 -16.05
C LYS A 8 -7.04 13.30 -14.64
N ILE A 9 -5.93 13.05 -13.94
CA ILE A 9 -5.69 13.60 -12.60
C ILE A 9 -5.57 15.13 -12.66
N LYS A 10 -4.86 15.65 -13.68
CA LYS A 10 -4.75 17.09 -13.92
C LYS A 10 -6.11 17.72 -14.16
N TYR A 11 -6.93 17.15 -15.04
CA TYR A 11 -8.30 17.63 -15.27
C TYR A 11 -9.14 17.65 -13.98
N LEU A 12 -9.07 16.59 -13.18
CA LEU A 12 -9.81 16.53 -11.91
C LEU A 12 -9.33 17.59 -10.90
N ARG A 13 -8.02 17.88 -10.88
CA ARG A 13 -7.45 18.96 -10.07
C ARG A 13 -7.96 20.32 -10.53
N ASP A 14 -7.85 20.62 -11.82
CA ASP A 14 -8.25 21.92 -12.38
C ASP A 14 -9.76 22.16 -12.14
N ARG A 15 -10.59 21.12 -12.33
CA ARG A 15 -12.01 21.16 -12.00
C ARG A 15 -12.28 21.39 -10.52
N LEU A 16 -11.48 20.78 -9.63
CA LEU A 16 -11.61 20.95 -8.19
C LEU A 16 -11.28 22.38 -7.76
N ASP A 17 -10.25 23.00 -8.34
CA ASP A 17 -9.85 24.38 -8.06
C ASP A 17 -10.95 25.37 -8.47
N VAL A 18 -11.54 25.20 -9.64
CA VAL A 18 -12.69 26.02 -10.09
C VAL A 18 -13.89 25.86 -9.14
N LEU A 19 -14.25 24.62 -8.78
CA LEU A 19 -15.36 24.35 -7.87
C LEU A 19 -15.09 24.89 -6.46
N LEU A 20 -13.85 24.87 -5.99
CA LEU A 20 -13.47 25.45 -4.71
C LEU A 20 -13.78 26.95 -4.69
N ILE A 21 -13.36 27.68 -5.73
CA ILE A 21 -13.63 29.11 -5.89
C ILE A 21 -15.15 29.33 -5.90
N LEU A 22 -15.88 28.65 -6.78
CA LEU A 22 -17.34 28.80 -6.91
C LEU A 22 -18.10 28.47 -5.62
N SER A 23 -17.65 27.47 -4.86
CA SER A 23 -18.28 27.07 -3.59
C SER A 23 -18.15 28.12 -2.49
N ARG A 24 -17.14 28.99 -2.56
CA ARG A 24 -16.96 30.12 -1.63
C ARG A 24 -17.98 31.23 -1.89
N TYR A 25 -18.40 31.41 -3.14
CA TYR A 25 -19.35 32.46 -3.53
C TYR A 25 -20.80 31.99 -3.54
N GLN A 26 -21.07 30.73 -3.91
CA GLN A 26 -22.44 30.19 -3.96
C GLN A 26 -22.52 28.82 -3.30
N LYS A 27 -23.39 28.71 -2.27
CA LYS A 27 -23.59 27.47 -1.49
C LYS A 27 -24.00 26.26 -2.35
N LYS A 28 -24.66 26.48 -3.50
CA LYS A 28 -25.10 25.40 -4.40
C LYS A 28 -23.94 24.53 -4.92
N PHE A 29 -22.74 25.11 -5.05
CA PHE A 29 -21.56 24.40 -5.56
C PHE A 29 -20.80 23.61 -4.46
N VAL A 30 -21.17 23.74 -3.19
CA VAL A 30 -20.49 23.04 -2.08
C VAL A 30 -20.61 21.51 -2.23
N ASN A 31 -21.77 21.02 -2.65
CA ASN A 31 -21.99 19.58 -2.83
C ASN A 31 -21.23 19.07 -4.06
N GLU A 32 -21.18 19.85 -5.14
CA GLU A 32 -20.40 19.52 -6.33
C GLU A 32 -18.91 19.50 -6.06
N TYR A 33 -18.39 20.47 -5.29
CA TYR A 33 -17.02 20.49 -4.82
C TYR A 33 -16.70 19.24 -3.98
N LYS A 34 -17.55 18.88 -3.01
CA LYS A 34 -17.36 17.66 -2.21
C LYS A 34 -17.31 16.40 -3.06
N LYS A 35 -18.17 16.31 -4.10
CA LYS A 35 -18.18 15.19 -5.03
C LYS A 35 -16.89 15.14 -5.87
N ALA A 36 -16.50 16.27 -6.47
CA ALA A 36 -15.27 16.37 -7.26
C ALA A 36 -14.02 16.07 -6.42
N LYS A 37 -14.00 16.48 -5.15
CA LYS A 37 -12.91 16.17 -4.23
C LYS A 37 -12.75 14.66 -4.03
N ARG A 38 -13.85 13.95 -3.78
CA ARG A 38 -13.84 12.48 -3.65
C ARG A 38 -13.36 11.81 -4.94
N GLU A 39 -13.83 12.28 -6.09
CA GLU A 39 -13.38 11.76 -7.40
C GLU A 39 -11.87 11.93 -7.60
N TYR A 40 -11.33 13.09 -7.24
CA TYR A 40 -9.89 13.37 -7.28
C TYR A 40 -9.11 12.49 -6.30
N ASP A 41 -9.54 12.41 -5.03
CA ASP A 41 -8.87 11.61 -4.00
C ASP A 41 -8.78 10.13 -4.40
N VAL A 42 -9.88 9.57 -4.93
CA VAL A 42 -9.91 8.19 -5.45
C VAL A 42 -8.93 8.01 -6.61
N ALA A 43 -8.86 8.96 -7.54
CA ALA A 43 -7.94 8.89 -8.67
C ALA A 43 -6.46 8.90 -8.22
N ILE A 44 -6.11 9.76 -7.26
CA ILE A 44 -4.76 9.84 -6.69
C ILE A 44 -4.39 8.55 -5.96
N ILE A 45 -5.29 8.02 -5.13
CA ILE A 45 -5.05 6.76 -4.39
C ILE A 45 -4.77 5.64 -5.37
N LYS A 46 -5.61 5.49 -6.40
CA LYS A 46 -5.45 4.45 -7.42
C LYS A 46 -4.14 4.61 -8.19
N SER A 47 -3.77 5.83 -8.55
CA SER A 47 -2.50 6.09 -9.24
C SER A 47 -1.28 5.70 -8.40
N LYS A 48 -1.30 6.01 -7.09
CA LYS A 48 -0.23 5.61 -6.17
C LYS A 48 -0.16 4.09 -5.99
N GLN A 49 -1.32 3.42 -5.89
CA GLN A 49 -1.39 1.97 -5.82
C GLN A 49 -0.79 1.31 -7.07
N ASP A 50 -1.19 1.78 -8.26
CA ASP A 50 -0.67 1.28 -9.54
C ASP A 50 0.86 1.47 -9.61
N HIS A 51 1.36 2.64 -9.20
CA HIS A 51 2.80 2.93 -9.17
C HIS A 51 3.58 1.97 -8.26
N TYR A 52 3.11 1.77 -7.03
CA TYR A 52 3.77 0.85 -6.10
C TYR A 52 3.66 -0.62 -6.54
N ALA A 53 2.54 -1.00 -7.16
CA ALA A 53 2.39 -2.32 -7.74
C ALA A 53 3.38 -2.57 -8.89
N GLU A 54 3.57 -1.59 -9.79
CA GLU A 54 4.61 -1.65 -10.84
C GLU A 54 6.01 -1.77 -10.23
N MET A 55 6.33 -0.97 -9.20
CA MET A 55 7.62 -1.04 -8.53
C MET A 55 7.92 -2.42 -7.93
N ILE A 56 6.92 -3.07 -7.32
CA ILE A 56 7.08 -4.42 -6.76
C ILE A 56 7.27 -5.44 -7.88
N LYS A 57 6.49 -5.35 -8.96
CA LYS A 57 6.59 -6.27 -10.11
C LYS A 57 7.93 -6.19 -10.83
N GLN A 58 8.48 -4.99 -10.97
CA GLN A 58 9.76 -4.76 -11.68
C GLN A 58 11.00 -4.98 -10.79
N SER A 59 10.82 -5.17 -9.48
CA SER A 59 11.94 -5.32 -8.56
C SER A 59 12.51 -6.74 -8.56
N SER A 60 13.84 -6.82 -8.64
CA SER A 60 14.59 -8.06 -8.38
C SER A 60 14.59 -8.46 -6.90
N ASN A 61 14.34 -7.52 -5.98
CA ASN A 61 14.24 -7.78 -4.55
C ASN A 61 12.97 -7.12 -3.97
N GLN A 62 11.90 -7.90 -3.98
CA GLN A 62 10.57 -7.44 -3.56
C GLN A 62 10.54 -6.99 -2.10
N SER A 63 11.22 -7.70 -1.19
CA SER A 63 11.27 -7.35 0.24
C SER A 63 11.91 -5.98 0.47
N LYS A 64 13.04 -5.67 -0.18
CA LYS A 64 13.69 -4.36 -0.08
C LYS A 64 12.81 -3.24 -0.66
N THR A 65 12.12 -3.51 -1.76
CA THR A 65 11.19 -2.55 -2.38
C THR A 65 9.99 -2.27 -1.48
N VAL A 66 9.40 -3.30 -0.86
CA VAL A 66 8.30 -3.13 0.10
C VAL A 66 8.74 -2.27 1.28
N TRP A 67 9.91 -2.53 1.87
CA TRP A 67 10.43 -1.69 2.95
C TRP A 67 10.68 -0.25 2.53
N LYS A 68 11.14 -0.02 1.29
CA LYS A 68 11.29 1.33 0.72
C LYS A 68 9.93 2.03 0.57
N ILE A 69 8.90 1.32 0.10
CA ILE A 69 7.53 1.85 -0.01
C ILE A 69 6.98 2.20 1.38
N VAL A 70 7.12 1.30 2.36
CA VAL A 70 6.70 1.53 3.75
C VAL A 70 7.40 2.76 4.34
N LYS A 71 8.71 2.91 4.12
CA LYS A 71 9.46 4.09 4.57
C LYS A 71 8.92 5.38 3.93
N ASN A 72 8.71 5.39 2.62
CA ASN A 72 8.16 6.55 1.91
C ASN A 72 6.76 6.96 2.41
N LEU A 73 5.94 6.00 2.82
CA LEU A 73 4.63 6.27 3.43
C LEU A 73 4.76 6.77 4.87
N ARG A 74 5.70 6.22 5.64
CA ARG A 74 5.94 6.57 7.05
C ARG A 74 6.54 7.96 7.23
N ASP A 75 7.45 8.38 6.35
CA ASP A 75 8.09 9.71 6.43
C ASP A 75 7.11 10.87 6.13
N GLN A 76 5.89 10.58 5.63
CA GLN A 76 4.81 11.57 5.46
C GLN A 76 3.92 11.73 6.72
N SER A 77 4.03 10.81 7.69
CA SER A 77 3.37 10.93 8.99
C SER A 77 4.38 11.47 10.00
N SER A 78 4.45 12.80 10.13
CA SER A 78 5.37 13.51 11.03
C SER A 78 5.05 13.37 12.52
N ASP A 79 4.11 12.50 12.91
CA ASP A 79 3.87 12.19 14.31
C ASP A 79 4.61 10.90 14.67
N LYS A 80 5.73 11.05 15.39
CA LYS A 80 6.30 9.99 16.23
C LYS A 80 5.30 9.64 17.35
N LYS A 81 4.14 9.09 17.01
CA LYS A 81 3.32 8.39 18.00
C LYS A 81 4.10 7.14 18.35
N SER A 82 4.54 7.06 19.61
CA SER A 82 5.08 5.84 20.19
C SER A 82 4.22 4.68 19.70
N VAL A 83 4.83 3.61 19.23
CA VAL A 83 4.10 2.38 18.91
C VAL A 83 3.50 1.89 20.22
N THR A 84 2.26 2.29 20.49
CA THR A 84 1.50 1.76 21.61
C THR A 84 1.16 0.34 21.21
N LEU A 85 1.74 -0.63 21.91
CA LEU A 85 1.34 -2.03 21.76
C LEU A 85 -0.19 -2.10 21.89
N PRO A 86 -0.89 -2.82 21.00
CA PRO A 86 -2.35 -2.92 21.08
C PRO A 86 -2.72 -3.37 22.49
N SER A 87 -3.60 -2.63 23.16
CA SER A 87 -4.09 -2.96 24.49
C SER A 87 -4.70 -4.36 24.46
N GLY A 88 -3.98 -5.32 25.01
CA GLY A 88 -4.32 -6.73 24.99
C GLY A 88 -3.37 -7.51 25.89
N ASN A 89 -3.84 -8.63 26.44
CA ASN A 89 -3.03 -9.49 27.29
C ASN A 89 -1.75 -9.89 26.55
N ILE A 90 -0.59 -9.52 27.11
CA ILE A 90 0.75 -9.76 26.55
C ILE A 90 0.91 -11.24 26.16
N GLN A 91 0.33 -12.15 26.94
CA GLN A 91 0.37 -13.59 26.67
C GLN A 91 -0.28 -13.96 25.33
N ASN A 92 -1.37 -13.29 24.96
CA ASN A 92 -2.06 -13.55 23.69
C ASN A 92 -1.24 -13.06 22.49
N ILE A 93 -0.49 -11.96 22.64
CA ILE A 93 0.39 -11.44 21.60
C ILE A 93 1.57 -12.39 21.40
N VAL A 94 2.21 -12.83 22.49
CA VAL A 94 3.31 -13.79 22.48
C VAL A 94 2.86 -15.11 21.85
N ASN A 95 1.70 -15.64 22.24
CA ASN A 95 1.16 -16.88 21.68
C ASN A 95 0.90 -16.76 20.18
N LYS A 96 0.28 -15.66 19.71
CA LYS A 96 0.06 -15.42 18.27
C LYS A 96 1.37 -15.33 17.48
N LEU A 97 2.37 -14.67 18.05
CA LEU A 97 3.69 -14.55 17.44
C LEU A 97 4.38 -15.91 17.34
N ASN A 98 4.31 -16.72 18.40
CA ASN A 98 4.84 -18.09 18.38
C ASN A 98 4.14 -18.96 17.34
N THR A 99 2.81 -18.90 17.22
CA THR A 99 2.08 -19.62 16.17
C THR A 99 2.53 -19.19 14.76
N LEU A 100 2.71 -17.88 14.53
CA LEU A 100 3.21 -17.38 13.25
C LEU A 100 4.62 -17.90 12.92
N PHE A 101 5.52 -17.96 13.90
CA PHE A 101 6.86 -18.49 13.71
C PHE A 101 6.86 -20.01 13.43
N VAL A 102 6.01 -20.77 14.13
CA VAL A 102 5.86 -22.22 13.89
C VAL A 102 5.29 -22.47 12.49
N ASP A 103 4.28 -21.72 12.08
CA ASP A 103 3.70 -21.86 10.74
C ASP A 103 4.67 -21.45 9.63
N ALA A 104 5.41 -20.36 9.82
CA ALA A 104 6.40 -19.89 8.86
C ALA A 104 7.56 -20.90 8.73
N SER A 105 8.06 -21.42 9.87
CA SER A 105 9.13 -22.42 9.87
C SER A 105 8.68 -23.70 9.18
N SER A 106 7.50 -24.25 9.50
CA SER A 106 6.92 -25.42 8.83
C SER A 106 6.80 -25.25 7.31
N LYS A 107 6.35 -24.06 6.85
CA LYS A 107 6.26 -23.76 5.42
C LYS A 107 7.63 -23.68 4.75
N LEU A 108 8.65 -23.17 5.44
CA LEU A 108 10.03 -23.12 4.96
C LEU A 108 10.64 -24.51 4.88
N THR A 109 10.51 -25.36 5.91
CA THR A 109 11.01 -26.74 5.88
C THR A 109 10.36 -27.55 4.78
N LYS A 110 9.04 -27.43 4.58
CA LYS A 110 8.34 -28.11 3.48
C LYS A 110 8.89 -27.71 2.10
N LYS A 111 9.22 -26.43 1.90
CA LYS A 111 9.86 -25.96 0.66
C LYS A 111 11.28 -26.52 0.49
N ILE A 112 12.07 -26.55 1.56
CA ILE A 112 13.44 -27.08 1.53
C ILE A 112 13.43 -28.60 1.24
N THR A 113 12.57 -29.37 1.89
CA THR A 113 12.46 -30.82 1.66
C THR A 113 11.99 -31.12 0.24
N LYS A 114 11.03 -30.35 -0.29
CA LYS A 114 10.60 -30.50 -1.69
C LYS A 114 11.76 -30.25 -2.65
N ASN A 115 12.58 -29.22 -2.42
CA ASN A 115 13.72 -28.88 -3.29
C ASN A 115 14.83 -29.94 -3.26
N LYS A 116 15.06 -30.59 -2.10
CA LYS A 116 16.01 -31.70 -1.99
C LYS A 116 15.56 -32.94 -2.76
N MET A 117 14.25 -33.26 -2.78
CA MET A 117 13.75 -34.40 -3.56
C MET A 117 13.92 -34.18 -5.06
N TRP A 118 13.67 -32.97 -5.58
CA TRP A 118 13.86 -32.67 -7.00
C TRP A 118 15.31 -32.90 -7.47
N HIS A 119 16.31 -32.48 -6.70
CA HIS A 119 17.72 -32.68 -7.05
C HIS A 119 18.23 -34.13 -6.87
N GLN A 120 17.48 -34.98 -6.18
CA GLN A 120 17.83 -36.39 -6.00
C GLN A 120 17.40 -37.23 -7.22
N TYR A 121 16.37 -36.79 -7.95
CA TYR A 121 15.91 -37.40 -9.21
C TYR A 121 16.71 -36.95 -10.44
N GLU A 122 17.43 -35.82 -10.39
CA GLU A 122 18.31 -35.36 -11.49
C GLU A 122 19.70 -36.01 -11.48
N LYS A 123 20.03 -36.77 -10.42
CA LYS A 123 21.34 -37.44 -10.25
C LYS A 123 21.27 -38.98 -10.29
N SER A 124 20.10 -39.55 -10.58
CA SER A 124 19.91 -40.98 -10.87
C SER A 124 19.61 -41.16 -12.34
#